data_AF-A0A1Y6HHA4-F1
#
_entry.id   AF-A0A1Y6HHA4-F1
#
_cell.length_a   1.000
_cell.length_b   1.000
_cell.length_c   1.000
_cell.angle_alpha   90.00
_cell.angle_beta   90.00
_cell.angle_gamma   90.00
#
_symmetry.space_group_name_H-M   'P 1'
#
loop_
_entity.id
_entity.type
_entity.pdbx_description
1 polymer ?
#
loop_
_entity_poly.entity_id
_entity_poly.type
_entity_poly.pdbx_seq_one_letter_code
_entity_poly.pdbx_strand_id
1 'polypeptide(L)'
;MNTRRDVSRIAQVVLLAILNPAGAVPLLAVDDPALTRNATILNYIADIAPLTGLSGDDTARSHADIDRWIAFVNADVHPTFKPVFGNTAYLQNAALIARSHDDARSKLRTLYERVDAHPQGRTWLAGDAHTDADVQAALKAEGLA
;
A
#
# COMPACT_ATOMS: atom_id res chain seq x y z
N MET A 1 -6.47 -17.42 26.50
CA MET A 1 -5.87 -17.98 25.26
C MET A 1 -6.96 -18.69 24.48
N ASN A 2 -7.16 -18.35 23.21
CA ASN A 2 -8.19 -18.96 22.36
C ASN A 2 -7.48 -19.83 21.30
N THR A 3 -7.34 -21.11 21.64
CA THR A 3 -6.55 -22.11 20.92
C THR A 3 -6.89 -22.25 19.43
N ARG A 4 -8.13 -21.94 18.98
CA ARG A 4 -8.47 -21.96 17.54
C ARG A 4 -7.88 -20.78 16.77
N ARG A 5 -7.84 -19.58 17.35
CA ARG A 5 -7.23 -18.41 16.71
C ARG A 5 -5.72 -18.59 16.59
N ASP A 6 -5.09 -19.17 17.59
CA ASP A 6 -3.64 -19.38 17.61
C ASP A 6 -3.22 -20.39 16.53
N VAL A 7 -3.95 -21.50 16.38
CA VAL A 7 -3.69 -22.50 15.30
C VAL A 7 -3.90 -21.90 13.91
N SER A 8 -4.97 -21.12 13.71
CA SER A 8 -5.22 -20.45 12.42
C SER A 8 -4.11 -19.45 12.06
N ARG A 9 -3.59 -18.72 13.05
CA ARG A 9 -2.53 -17.75 12.85
C ARG A 9 -1.19 -18.43 12.54
N ILE A 10 -0.88 -19.52 13.24
CA ILE A 10 0.32 -20.34 12.95
C ILE A 10 0.23 -20.93 11.54
N ALA A 11 -0.91 -21.51 11.16
CA ALA A 11 -1.11 -22.06 9.82
C ALA A 11 -0.93 -20.99 8.72
N GLN A 12 -1.43 -19.77 8.95
CA GLN A 12 -1.30 -18.68 7.98
C GLN A 12 0.13 -18.16 7.86
N VAL A 13 0.89 -18.11 8.96
CA VAL A 13 2.31 -17.75 8.95
C VAL A 13 3.15 -18.80 8.22
N VAL A 14 2.88 -20.09 8.47
CA VAL A 14 3.57 -21.20 7.78
C VAL A 14 3.25 -21.18 6.28
N LEU A 15 1.99 -21.00 5.91
CA LEU A 15 1.56 -20.91 4.52
C LEU A 15 2.20 -19.73 3.80
N LEU A 16 2.26 -18.56 4.45
CA LEU A 16 2.92 -17.38 3.89
C LEU A 16 4.41 -17.63 3.61
N ALA A 17 5.12 -18.27 4.54
CA ALA A 17 6.55 -18.57 4.36
C ALA A 17 6.81 -19.57 3.22
N ILE A 18 5.87 -20.49 2.96
CA ILE A 18 5.96 -21.45 1.85
C ILE A 18 5.71 -20.74 0.51
N LEU A 19 4.67 -19.90 0.43
CA LEU A 19 4.24 -19.28 -0.83
C LEU A 19 5.01 -18.00 -1.19
N ASN A 20 5.59 -17.32 -0.21
CA ASN A 20 6.42 -16.14 -0.42
C ASN A 20 7.70 -16.24 0.43
N PRO A 21 8.83 -16.63 -0.17
CA PRO A 21 10.12 -16.68 0.51
C PRO A 21 10.56 -15.35 1.14
N ALA A 22 10.04 -14.21 0.66
CA ALA A 22 10.31 -12.91 1.28
C ALA A 22 9.57 -12.71 2.62
N GLY A 23 8.62 -13.57 2.96
CA GLY A 23 7.86 -13.53 4.22
C GLY A 23 6.99 -12.27 4.38
N ALA A 24 6.69 -11.58 3.28
CA ALA A 24 5.99 -10.30 3.29
C ALA A 24 4.54 -10.44 2.79
N VAL A 25 3.66 -9.65 3.38
CA VAL A 25 2.29 -9.44 2.87
C VAL A 25 2.25 -8.15 2.04
N PRO A 26 1.29 -7.98 1.11
CA PRO A 26 0.20 -8.89 0.74
C PRO A 26 0.64 -10.09 -0.12
N LEU A 27 -0.19 -11.14 -0.12
CA LEU A 27 -0.07 -12.32 -1.00
C LEU A 27 -1.46 -12.70 -1.52
N LEU A 28 -1.58 -12.94 -2.82
CA LEU A 28 -2.79 -13.43 -3.47
C LEU A 28 -2.50 -14.77 -4.16
N ALA A 29 -3.08 -15.85 -3.63
CA ALA A 29 -2.96 -17.21 -4.15
C ALA A 29 -4.10 -17.50 -5.14
N VAL A 30 -4.02 -16.90 -6.32
CA VAL A 30 -4.96 -17.09 -7.43
C VAL A 30 -4.42 -18.05 -8.49
N ASP A 31 -3.10 -18.06 -8.68
CA ASP A 31 -2.34 -18.92 -9.59
C ASP A 31 -1.01 -19.36 -8.91
N ASP A 32 -0.29 -20.29 -9.55
CA ASP A 32 1.08 -20.67 -9.18
C ASP A 32 2.07 -20.13 -10.24
N PRO A 33 3.02 -19.24 -9.89
CA PRO A 33 3.30 -18.73 -8.53
C PRO A 33 2.31 -17.67 -8.03
N ALA A 34 2.13 -17.61 -6.72
CA ALA A 34 1.29 -16.61 -6.06
C ALA A 34 1.80 -15.18 -6.31
N LEU A 35 0.87 -14.22 -6.37
CA LEU A 35 1.21 -12.80 -6.52
C LEU A 35 1.54 -12.18 -5.16
N THR A 36 2.60 -11.36 -5.09
CA THR A 36 3.16 -10.85 -3.81
C THR A 36 3.38 -9.34 -3.78
N ARG A 37 3.22 -8.65 -4.91
CA ARG A 37 3.44 -7.20 -5.00
C ARG A 37 2.10 -6.49 -4.97
N ASN A 38 1.95 -5.51 -4.08
CA ASN A 38 0.70 -4.77 -3.90
C ASN A 38 0.18 -4.18 -5.23
N ALA A 39 1.03 -3.47 -5.98
CA ALA A 39 0.65 -2.92 -7.30
C ALA A 39 0.18 -4.02 -8.27
N THR A 40 0.94 -5.12 -8.39
CA THR A 40 0.58 -6.23 -9.28
C THR A 40 -0.74 -6.89 -8.87
N ILE A 41 -1.00 -7.05 -7.58
CA ILE A 41 -2.24 -7.61 -7.07
C ILE A 41 -3.43 -6.70 -7.38
N LEU A 42 -3.29 -5.38 -7.17
CA LEU A 42 -4.34 -4.41 -7.48
C LEU A 42 -4.67 -4.40 -8.98
N ASN A 43 -3.65 -4.30 -9.83
CA ASN A 43 -3.83 -4.31 -11.29
C ASN A 43 -4.47 -5.64 -11.75
N TYR A 44 -4.04 -6.79 -11.20
CA TYR A 44 -4.66 -8.09 -11.51
C TYR A 44 -6.14 -8.13 -11.11
N ILE A 45 -6.50 -7.61 -9.93
CA ILE A 45 -7.90 -7.54 -9.48
C ILE A 45 -8.73 -6.66 -10.43
N ALA A 46 -8.17 -5.54 -10.89
CA ALA A 46 -8.83 -4.66 -11.84
C ALA A 46 -9.05 -5.37 -13.20
N ASP A 47 -8.05 -6.09 -13.69
CA ASP A 47 -8.11 -6.86 -14.95
C ASP A 47 -9.16 -7.98 -14.94
N ILE A 48 -9.29 -8.72 -13.83
CA ILE A 48 -10.29 -9.81 -13.72
C ILE A 48 -11.71 -9.29 -13.43
N ALA A 49 -11.85 -8.00 -13.07
CA ALA A 49 -13.12 -7.39 -12.72
C ALA A 49 -13.39 -6.09 -13.53
N PRO A 50 -13.35 -6.12 -14.88
CA PRO A 50 -13.37 -4.92 -15.71
C PRO A 50 -14.66 -4.09 -15.59
N LEU A 51 -15.77 -4.72 -15.20
CA LEU A 51 -17.06 -4.05 -15.03
C LEU A 51 -17.17 -3.21 -13.74
N THR A 52 -16.13 -3.23 -12.89
CA THR A 52 -16.09 -2.45 -11.64
C THR A 52 -15.66 -1.00 -11.84
N GLY A 53 -15.04 -0.69 -12.99
CA GLY A 53 -14.45 0.63 -13.26
C GLY A 53 -13.11 0.89 -12.55
N LEU A 54 -12.53 -0.12 -11.89
CA LEU A 54 -11.24 0.04 -11.17
C LEU A 54 -10.08 0.43 -12.09
N SER A 55 -10.10 0.00 -13.36
CA SER A 55 -9.14 0.39 -14.39
C SER A 55 -9.49 1.70 -15.11
N GLY A 56 -10.46 2.47 -14.61
CA GLY A 56 -10.94 3.68 -15.26
C GLY A 56 -11.74 3.38 -16.53
N ASP A 57 -11.32 3.96 -17.67
CA ASP A 57 -11.97 3.80 -18.98
C ASP A 57 -11.31 2.77 -19.90
N ASP A 58 -10.40 1.94 -19.34
CA ASP A 58 -9.64 0.90 -20.05
C ASP A 58 -8.73 1.42 -21.18
N THR A 59 -8.41 2.71 -21.17
CA THR A 59 -7.41 3.29 -22.07
C THR A 59 -6.02 3.24 -21.45
N ALA A 60 -4.99 3.20 -22.30
CA ALA A 60 -3.60 3.31 -21.85
C ALA A 60 -3.34 4.61 -21.03
N ARG A 61 -4.12 5.67 -21.27
CA ARG A 61 -4.01 6.93 -20.52
C ARG A 61 -4.56 6.79 -19.11
N SER A 62 -5.74 6.20 -18.93
CA SER A 62 -6.31 6.00 -17.59
C SER A 62 -5.45 5.05 -16.77
N HIS A 63 -4.95 3.97 -17.37
CA HIS A 63 -4.02 3.05 -16.70
C HIS A 63 -2.76 3.78 -16.23
N ALA A 64 -2.15 4.60 -17.09
CA ALA A 64 -0.97 5.37 -16.71
C ALA A 64 -1.26 6.41 -15.60
N ASP A 65 -2.45 6.99 -15.57
CA ASP A 65 -2.86 7.92 -14.50
C ASP A 65 -3.08 7.21 -13.17
N ILE A 66 -3.68 6.01 -13.20
CA ILE A 66 -3.87 5.13 -12.04
C ILE A 66 -2.52 4.64 -11.51
N ASP A 67 -1.69 4.06 -12.39
CA ASP A 67 -0.38 3.52 -12.05
C ASP A 67 0.53 4.60 -11.45
N ARG A 68 0.43 5.85 -11.92
CA ARG A 68 1.18 6.97 -11.34
C ARG A 68 0.86 7.16 -9.86
N TRP A 69 -0.40 7.04 -9.46
CA TRP A 69 -0.80 7.17 -8.07
C TRP A 69 -0.46 5.93 -7.25
N ILE A 70 -0.62 4.74 -7.81
CA ILE A 70 -0.17 3.50 -7.18
C ILE A 70 1.34 3.53 -6.91
N ALA A 71 2.12 4.00 -7.88
CA ALA A 71 3.55 4.19 -7.78
C ALA A 71 3.91 5.24 -6.73
N PHE A 72 3.22 6.40 -6.70
CA PHE A 72 3.40 7.42 -5.68
C PHE A 72 3.18 6.85 -4.27
N VAL A 73 2.08 6.12 -4.05
CA VAL A 73 1.81 5.52 -2.73
C VAL A 73 2.86 4.46 -2.37
N ASN A 74 3.27 3.61 -3.32
CA ASN A 74 4.24 2.54 -3.06
C ASN A 74 5.68 3.02 -2.89
N ALA A 75 6.11 4.01 -3.66
CA ALA A 75 7.51 4.42 -3.76
C ALA A 75 7.83 5.65 -2.91
N ASP A 76 6.85 6.53 -2.65
CA ASP A 76 7.07 7.76 -1.88
C ASP A 76 6.45 7.65 -0.49
N VAL A 77 5.14 7.38 -0.40
CA VAL A 77 4.41 7.38 0.86
C VAL A 77 4.81 6.17 1.72
N HIS A 78 4.69 4.95 1.19
CA HIS A 78 4.91 3.72 1.92
C HIS A 78 6.30 3.61 2.59
N PRO A 79 7.44 3.89 1.92
CA PRO A 79 8.73 3.80 2.58
C PRO A 79 8.97 4.89 3.62
N THR A 80 8.29 6.03 3.52
CA THR A 80 8.39 7.11 4.52
C THR A 80 7.83 6.66 5.88
N PHE A 81 6.96 5.66 5.91
CA PHE A 81 6.50 5.04 7.16
C PHE A 81 7.54 4.12 7.84
N LYS A 82 8.63 3.73 7.18
CA LYS A 82 9.60 2.77 7.74
C LYS A 82 10.14 3.18 9.13
N PRO A 83 10.54 4.44 9.38
CA PRO A 83 11.02 4.86 10.69
C PRO A 83 9.97 4.67 11.78
N VAL A 84 8.72 5.09 11.55
CA VAL A 84 7.64 4.98 12.56
C VAL A 84 7.23 3.53 12.84
N PHE A 85 7.51 2.59 11.94
CA PHE A 85 7.34 1.15 12.16
C PHE A 85 8.61 0.44 12.67
N GLY A 86 9.56 1.18 13.22
CA GLY A 86 10.70 0.62 13.96
C GLY A 86 11.91 0.24 13.10
N ASN A 87 11.91 0.54 11.80
CA ASN A 87 13.04 0.18 10.94
C ASN A 87 14.30 1.01 11.22
N THR A 88 14.26 1.98 12.11
CA THR A 88 15.44 2.76 12.55
C THR A 88 16.01 2.27 13.88
N ALA A 89 15.52 1.14 14.43
CA ALA A 89 16.02 0.55 15.67
C ALA A 89 17.53 0.24 15.65
N TYR A 90 18.12 0.02 14.46
CA TYR A 90 19.56 -0.18 14.28
C TYR A 90 20.41 1.02 14.72
N LEU A 91 19.83 2.22 14.90
CA LEU A 91 20.55 3.39 15.39
C LEU A 91 20.95 3.27 16.88
N GLN A 92 20.29 2.39 17.64
CA GLN A 92 20.56 2.09 19.06
C GLN A 92 20.62 3.33 19.98
N ASN A 93 20.05 4.45 19.54
CA ASN A 93 20.04 5.71 20.27
C ASN A 93 18.62 6.26 20.25
N ALA A 94 18.00 6.37 21.43
CA ALA A 94 16.61 6.78 21.55
C ALA A 94 16.34 8.17 20.97
N ALA A 95 17.27 9.12 21.11
CA ALA A 95 17.11 10.46 20.57
C ALA A 95 17.19 10.48 19.03
N LEU A 96 18.08 9.69 18.42
CA LEU A 96 18.16 9.57 16.97
C LEU A 96 16.95 8.84 16.38
N ILE A 97 16.45 7.81 17.07
CA ILE A 97 15.22 7.10 16.68
C ILE A 97 14.02 8.07 16.73
N ALA A 98 13.86 8.82 17.82
CA ALA A 98 12.81 9.82 17.95
C ALA A 98 12.87 10.86 16.83
N ARG A 99 14.07 11.41 16.55
CA ARG A 99 14.27 12.33 15.43
C ARG A 99 13.88 11.72 14.08
N SER A 100 14.23 10.45 13.83
CA SER A 100 13.85 9.77 12.59
C SER A 100 12.33 9.62 12.42
N HIS A 101 11.59 9.48 13.53
CA HIS A 101 10.12 9.45 13.49
C HIS A 101 9.56 10.85 13.15
N ASP A 102 10.14 11.90 13.72
CA ASP A 102 9.70 13.28 13.46
C ASP A 102 9.99 13.70 12.01
N ASP A 103 11.16 13.36 11.49
CA ASP A 103 11.52 13.60 10.09
C ASP A 103 10.58 12.83 9.13
N ALA A 104 10.24 11.59 9.46
CA ALA A 104 9.27 10.79 8.70
C ALA A 104 7.87 11.43 8.70
N ARG A 105 7.37 11.90 9.85
CA ARG A 105 6.07 12.59 9.96
C ARG A 105 6.07 13.90 9.17
N SER A 106 7.14 14.67 9.25
CA SER A 106 7.30 15.91 8.47
C SER A 106 7.22 15.62 6.98
N LYS A 107 7.94 14.61 6.49
CA LYS A 107 7.91 14.22 5.08
C LYS A 107 6.55 13.67 4.64
N LEU A 108 5.90 12.84 5.48
CA LEU A 108 4.53 12.37 5.22
C LEU A 108 3.56 13.53 5.07
N ARG A 109 3.64 14.55 5.93
CA ARG A 109 2.81 15.76 5.82
C ARG A 109 2.96 16.40 4.44
N THR A 110 4.19 16.66 3.98
CA THR A 110 4.42 17.25 2.66
C THR A 110 3.89 16.37 1.52
N LEU A 111 4.01 15.04 1.64
CA LEU A 111 3.44 14.12 0.65
C LEU A 111 1.91 14.18 0.63
N TYR A 112 1.24 14.26 1.78
CA TYR A 112 -0.21 14.41 1.84
C TYR A 112 -0.69 15.78 1.39
N GLU A 113 0.04 16.86 1.68
CA GLU A 113 -0.27 18.19 1.15
C GLU A 113 -0.24 18.20 -0.38
N ARG A 114 0.67 17.42 -1.00
CA ARG A 114 0.68 17.24 -2.46
C ARG A 114 -0.58 16.52 -2.98
N VAL A 115 -1.08 15.55 -2.23
CA VAL A 115 -2.34 14.85 -2.55
C VAL A 115 -3.53 15.78 -2.35
N ASP A 116 -3.56 16.54 -1.25
CA ASP A 116 -4.62 17.50 -0.90
C ASP A 116 -4.69 18.69 -1.87
N ALA A 117 -3.56 19.04 -2.50
CA ALA A 117 -3.51 20.05 -3.56
C ALA A 117 -3.90 19.52 -4.96
N HIS A 118 -3.95 18.20 -5.14
CA HIS A 118 -4.37 17.58 -6.41
C HIS A 118 -5.84 17.82 -6.80
N PRO A 119 -6.84 17.83 -5.89
CA PRO A 119 -8.24 18.05 -6.25
C PRO A 119 -8.51 19.51 -6.65
N GLN A 120 -8.16 19.87 -7.88
CA GLN A 120 -8.67 21.07 -8.57
C GLN A 120 -10.08 20.79 -9.14
N GLY A 121 -11.02 20.39 -8.29
CA GLY A 121 -12.38 20.00 -8.69
C GLY A 121 -12.57 18.52 -9.05
N ARG A 122 -11.58 17.66 -8.75
CA ARG A 122 -11.68 16.20 -8.91
C ARG A 122 -12.03 15.54 -7.59
N THR A 123 -12.87 14.49 -7.65
CA THR A 123 -13.29 13.74 -6.45
C THR A 123 -12.34 12.58 -6.14
N TRP A 124 -11.65 12.04 -7.15
CA TRP A 124 -10.80 10.85 -7.06
C TRP A 124 -9.38 11.13 -7.53
N LEU A 125 -8.42 10.28 -7.15
CA LEU A 125 -7.01 10.46 -7.52
C LEU A 125 -6.80 10.37 -9.03
N ALA A 126 -7.40 9.37 -9.67
CA ALA A 126 -7.29 9.11 -11.10
C ALA A 126 -8.68 9.14 -11.78
N GLY A 127 -8.83 9.94 -12.83
CA GLY A 127 -10.10 10.02 -13.56
C GLY A 127 -11.21 10.77 -12.82
N ASP A 128 -12.46 10.37 -13.09
CA ASP A 128 -13.70 10.91 -12.53
C ASP A 128 -14.46 9.88 -11.68
N ALA A 129 -13.90 8.68 -11.49
CA ALA A 129 -14.47 7.58 -10.73
C ALA A 129 -13.42 6.99 -9.76
N HIS A 130 -13.89 6.25 -8.76
CA HIS A 130 -13.04 5.56 -7.80
C HIS A 130 -12.26 4.42 -8.47
N THR A 131 -10.96 4.37 -8.22
CA THR A 131 -10.01 3.39 -8.76
C THR A 131 -9.26 2.66 -7.65
N ASP A 132 -8.49 1.64 -8.02
CA ASP A 132 -7.61 0.92 -7.08
C ASP A 132 -6.50 1.81 -6.47
N ALA A 133 -6.10 2.89 -7.15
CA ALA A 133 -5.24 3.92 -6.58
C ALA A 133 -5.84 4.56 -5.31
N ASP A 134 -7.16 4.81 -5.30
CA ASP A 134 -7.87 5.39 -4.15
C ASP A 134 -7.91 4.41 -2.97
N VAL A 135 -8.14 3.12 -3.24
CA VAL A 135 -8.09 2.05 -2.23
C VAL A 135 -6.72 2.00 -1.55
N GLN A 136 -5.66 2.06 -2.34
CA GLN A 136 -4.31 2.00 -1.82
C GLN A 136 -3.94 3.23 -0.98
N ALA A 137 -4.36 4.41 -1.44
CA ALA A 137 -4.13 5.66 -0.72
C ALA A 137 -4.88 5.70 0.62
N ALA A 138 -6.15 5.27 0.64
CA ALA A 138 -6.97 5.22 1.85
C ALA A 138 -6.33 4.38 2.96
N LEU A 139 -5.81 3.19 2.63
CA LEU A 139 -5.11 2.32 3.59
C LEU A 139 -3.93 3.01 4.27
N LYS A 140 -3.22 3.89 3.56
CA LYS A 140 -2.07 4.63 4.11
C LYS A 140 -2.48 5.91 4.85
N ALA A 141 -3.69 6.41 4.64
CA ALA A 141 -4.23 7.52 5.41
C ALA A 141 -4.67 7.09 6.82
N GLU A 142 -5.20 5.86 6.96
CA GLU A 142 -5.64 5.32 8.25
C GLU A 142 -4.49 5.05 9.24
N GLY A 143 -3.27 4.82 8.76
CA GLY A 143 -2.10 4.52 9.61
C GLY A 143 -1.58 5.68 10.48
N LEU A 144 -2.26 6.83 10.48
CA LEU A 144 -1.91 8.05 11.22
C LEU A 144 -2.99 8.51 12.22
N ALA A 145 -4.14 7.83 12.26
CA ALA A 145 -5.21 8.05 13.24
C ALA A 145 -5.01 7.15 14.47
#